data_AF-G8YH40-F1
#
_entry.id   AF-G8YH40-F1
#
_cell.length_a   1.000
_cell.length_b   1.000
_cell.length_c   1.000
_cell.angle_alpha   90.00
_cell.angle_beta   90.00
_cell.angle_gamma   90.00
#
_symmetry.space_group_name_H-M   'P 1'
#
loop_
_entity.id
_entity.type
_entity.pdbx_description
1 polymer ?
#
loop_
_entity_poly.entity_id
_entity_poly.type
_entity_poly.pdbx_seq_one_letter_code
_entity_poly.pdbx_strand_id
1 'polypeptide(L)'
;MAHEISTEALKDKLLNISYSGVYAQFHPEQLLDLYNEVSNFLSINSDSIDVTELFNLTELRFYLAILTHHDVDSKACLDRLTDQFGRDRSQRIKILQSIYLEAMGDNEGAKLLLNGDPDELDLSRRLVTFSRNSSDPEEYIACLKFYLDVQPSDLITWAELADQYQQLGHYERAIFCLQEIIQQEPFAYNIFYKIGLNYYYLYCREFSPKLEKKDKVLESANILRKARDHFLRTIEICETYSKAWLGIYLVTKAPINDVLRAKYKDNSAMGQLLSENDKLREVSAKKFTDLSGIDEATLKSDLSVSATPSA
;
A
#
# COMPACT_ATOMS: atom_id res chain seq x y z
N MET A 1 30.79 -28.90 -18.25
CA MET A 1 29.81 -29.12 -19.33
C MET A 1 28.58 -28.33 -18.94
N ALA A 2 28.49 -27.09 -19.39
CA ALA A 2 27.32 -26.27 -19.19
C ALA A 2 26.17 -26.92 -19.97
N HIS A 3 25.03 -27.15 -19.31
CA HIS A 3 23.81 -27.52 -20.01
C HIS A 3 23.45 -26.36 -20.93
N GLU A 4 23.63 -26.53 -22.24
CA GLU A 4 23.01 -25.65 -23.23
C GLU A 4 21.51 -25.71 -22.99
N ILE A 5 20.97 -24.65 -22.39
CA ILE A 5 19.53 -24.45 -22.31
C ILE A 5 19.05 -24.40 -23.77
N SER A 6 18.13 -25.29 -24.14
CA SER A 6 17.53 -25.27 -25.47
C SER A 6 16.97 -23.86 -25.73
N THR A 7 17.13 -23.36 -26.95
CA THR A 7 16.64 -22.02 -27.36
C THR A 7 15.18 -21.80 -26.99
N GLU A 8 14.36 -22.84 -27.07
CA GLU A 8 12.95 -22.82 -26.67
C GLU A 8 12.77 -22.61 -25.16
N ALA A 9 13.54 -23.32 -24.33
CA ALA A 9 13.49 -23.18 -22.88
C ALA A 9 13.96 -21.79 -22.41
N LEU A 10 14.92 -21.19 -23.11
CA LEU A 10 15.35 -19.81 -22.86
C LEU A 10 14.24 -18.82 -23.23
N LYS A 11 13.61 -18.99 -24.40
CA LYS A 11 12.47 -18.17 -24.83
C LYS A 11 11.35 -18.18 -23.79
N ASP A 12 10.95 -19.37 -23.34
CA ASP A 12 9.89 -19.55 -22.35
C ASP A 12 10.23 -18.89 -21.02
N LYS A 13 11.50 -19.00 -20.56
CA LYS A 13 11.98 -18.29 -19.38
C LYS A 13 11.80 -16.77 -19.53
N LEU A 14 12.25 -16.19 -20.64
CA LEU A 14 12.18 -14.75 -20.87
C LEU A 14 10.74 -14.25 -21.00
N LEU A 15 9.88 -15.01 -21.68
CA LEU A 15 8.45 -14.70 -21.79
C LEU A 15 7.75 -14.76 -20.42
N ASN A 16 8.04 -15.78 -19.60
CA ASN A 16 7.50 -15.86 -18.25
C ASN A 16 7.92 -14.66 -17.38
N ILE A 17 9.16 -14.20 -17.51
CA ILE A 17 9.64 -12.98 -16.83
C ILE A 17 8.88 -11.75 -17.34
N SER A 18 8.68 -11.63 -18.65
CA SER A 18 7.91 -10.54 -19.28
C SER A 18 6.46 -10.51 -18.75
N TYR A 19 5.75 -11.64 -18.78
CA TYR A 19 4.35 -11.72 -18.38
C TYR A 19 4.13 -11.53 -16.88
N SER A 20 5.05 -12.02 -16.04
CA SER A 20 4.92 -11.91 -14.59
C SER A 20 5.32 -10.56 -14.03
N GLY A 21 6.12 -9.77 -14.76
CA GLY A 21 6.66 -8.50 -14.26
C GLY A 21 7.67 -8.66 -13.12
N VAL A 22 8.13 -9.89 -12.84
CA VAL A 22 8.98 -10.20 -11.67
C VAL A 22 10.31 -9.43 -11.68
N TYR A 23 10.76 -8.99 -12.86
CA TYR A 23 11.98 -8.19 -13.02
C TYR A 23 11.94 -6.86 -12.24
N ALA A 24 10.75 -6.32 -11.91
CA ALA A 24 10.64 -5.11 -11.09
C ALA A 24 11.19 -5.28 -9.65
N GLN A 25 11.41 -6.53 -9.20
CA GLN A 25 11.95 -6.85 -7.89
C GLN A 25 13.44 -7.25 -7.93
N PHE A 26 14.04 -7.27 -9.12
CA PHE A 26 15.42 -7.73 -9.30
C PHE A 26 16.44 -6.69 -8.83
N HIS A 27 17.59 -7.17 -8.38
CA HIS A 27 18.73 -6.31 -8.06
C HIS A 27 19.40 -5.78 -9.35
N PRO A 28 20.13 -4.65 -9.29
CA PRO A 28 20.75 -4.04 -10.47
C PRO A 28 21.63 -5.00 -11.31
N GLU A 29 22.38 -5.89 -10.66
CA GLU A 29 23.20 -6.89 -11.35
C GLU A 29 22.34 -7.90 -12.14
N GLN A 30 21.26 -8.39 -11.53
CA GLN A 30 20.31 -9.30 -12.16
C GLN A 30 19.58 -8.64 -13.33
N LEU A 31 19.29 -7.34 -13.24
CA LEU A 31 18.70 -6.56 -14.33
C LEU A 31 19.65 -6.43 -15.51
N LEU A 32 20.94 -6.19 -15.26
CA LEU A 32 21.96 -6.10 -16.31
C LEU A 32 22.18 -7.45 -17.00
N ASP A 33 22.25 -8.53 -16.23
CA ASP A 33 22.38 -9.89 -16.78
C ASP A 33 21.16 -10.24 -17.65
N LEU A 34 19.95 -9.96 -17.16
CA LEU A 34 18.72 -10.19 -17.91
C LEU A 34 18.65 -9.32 -19.17
N TYR A 35 19.10 -8.05 -19.10
CA TYR A 35 19.19 -7.16 -20.26
C TYR A 35 20.08 -7.76 -21.36
N ASN A 36 21.25 -8.27 -20.97
CA ASN A 36 22.19 -8.91 -21.90
C ASN A 36 21.60 -10.21 -22.48
N GLU A 37 20.95 -11.03 -21.65
CA GLU A 37 20.32 -12.29 -22.05
C GLU A 37 19.19 -12.05 -23.08
N VAL A 38 18.29 -11.08 -22.82
CA VAL A 38 17.21 -10.70 -23.75
C VAL A 38 17.78 -10.10 -25.04
N SER A 39 18.79 -9.23 -24.95
CA SER A 39 19.39 -8.59 -26.12
C SER A 39 20.09 -9.59 -27.03
N ASN A 40 20.83 -10.55 -26.46
CA ASN A 40 21.45 -11.64 -27.21
C ASN A 40 20.42 -12.58 -27.82
N PHE A 41 19.33 -12.89 -27.10
CA PHE A 41 18.28 -13.73 -27.63
C PHE A 41 17.60 -13.10 -28.84
N LEU A 42 17.23 -11.81 -28.76
CA LEU A 42 16.56 -11.09 -29.84
C LEU A 42 17.46 -10.86 -31.06
N SER A 43 18.76 -10.65 -30.87
CA SER A 43 19.69 -10.46 -32.00
C SER A 43 19.86 -11.74 -32.84
N ILE A 44 19.73 -12.91 -32.22
CA ILE A 44 19.90 -14.21 -32.90
C ILE A 44 18.56 -14.74 -33.44
N ASN A 45 17.45 -14.56 -32.72
CA ASN A 45 16.20 -15.29 -32.95
C ASN A 45 15.01 -14.42 -33.38
N SER A 46 15.20 -13.13 -33.64
CA SER A 46 14.06 -12.23 -33.95
C SER A 46 13.26 -12.63 -35.19
N ASP A 47 13.88 -13.31 -36.16
CA ASP A 47 13.21 -13.78 -37.39
C ASP A 47 12.51 -15.15 -37.21
N SER A 48 12.79 -15.89 -36.13
CA SER A 48 12.32 -17.26 -35.92
C SER A 48 11.20 -17.41 -34.88
N ILE A 49 10.97 -16.39 -34.06
CA ILE A 49 9.93 -16.38 -33.01
C ILE A 49 8.62 -15.78 -33.51
N ASP A 50 7.52 -16.07 -32.81
CA ASP A 50 6.23 -15.48 -33.14
C ASP A 50 6.24 -13.95 -32.99
N VAL A 51 5.43 -13.27 -33.80
CA VAL A 51 5.35 -11.80 -33.82
C VAL A 51 4.90 -11.27 -32.45
N THR A 52 3.98 -11.94 -31.76
CA THR A 52 3.53 -11.53 -30.42
C THR A 52 4.65 -11.71 -29.40
N GLU A 53 5.35 -12.83 -29.44
CA GLU A 53 6.50 -13.12 -28.56
C GLU A 53 7.63 -12.09 -28.77
N LEU A 54 7.93 -11.76 -30.03
CA LEU A 54 8.91 -10.74 -30.42
C LEU A 54 8.61 -9.39 -29.78
N PHE A 55 7.37 -8.91 -29.86
CA PHE A 55 7.01 -7.61 -29.31
C PHE A 55 6.90 -7.62 -27.78
N ASN A 56 6.50 -8.73 -27.16
CA ASN A 56 6.56 -8.88 -25.70
C ASN A 56 8.00 -8.83 -25.17
N LEU A 57 8.94 -9.50 -25.86
CA LEU A 57 10.36 -9.44 -25.51
C LEU A 57 11.00 -8.10 -25.85
N THR A 58 10.56 -7.43 -26.92
CA THR A 58 10.99 -6.06 -27.26
C THR A 58 10.57 -5.07 -26.17
N GLU A 59 9.36 -5.22 -25.63
CA GLU A 59 8.89 -4.40 -24.50
C GLU A 59 9.62 -4.73 -23.20
N LEU A 60 9.88 -6.01 -22.89
CA LEU A 60 10.73 -6.38 -21.77
C LEU A 60 12.11 -5.71 -21.91
N ARG A 61 12.72 -5.76 -23.10
CA ARG A 61 13.99 -5.10 -23.38
C ARG A 61 13.91 -3.59 -23.18
N PHE A 62 12.82 -2.94 -23.57
CA PHE A 62 12.59 -1.52 -23.29
C PHE A 62 12.66 -1.22 -21.79
N TYR A 63 11.92 -1.96 -20.95
CA TYR A 63 11.93 -1.75 -19.50
C TYR A 63 13.33 -1.96 -18.90
N LEU A 64 14.00 -3.04 -19.29
CA LEU A 64 15.35 -3.34 -18.82
C LEU A 64 16.35 -2.28 -19.25
N ALA A 65 16.26 -1.80 -20.49
CA ALA A 65 17.12 -0.73 -20.99
C ALA A 65 16.95 0.56 -20.18
N ILE A 66 15.71 0.94 -19.83
CA ILE A 66 15.45 2.09 -18.94
C ILE A 66 16.09 1.87 -17.56
N LEU A 67 15.85 0.70 -16.94
CA LEU A 67 16.33 0.38 -15.59
C LEU A 67 17.86 0.24 -15.51
N THR A 68 18.53 0.02 -16.65
CA THR A 68 19.99 -0.15 -16.74
C THR A 68 20.68 1.01 -17.47
N HIS A 69 19.97 2.12 -17.71
CA HIS A 69 20.48 3.35 -18.34
C HIS A 69 21.02 3.20 -19.78
N HIS A 70 20.43 2.29 -20.56
CA HIS A 70 20.70 2.15 -21.99
C HIS A 70 19.70 2.98 -22.82
N ASP A 71 19.82 4.30 -22.75
CA ASP A 71 18.84 5.26 -23.31
C ASP A 71 18.63 5.13 -24.82
N VAL A 72 19.70 4.83 -25.56
CA VAL A 72 19.65 4.63 -27.02
C VAL A 72 18.85 3.38 -27.37
N ASP A 73 19.07 2.29 -26.63
CA ASP A 73 18.38 1.02 -26.85
C ASP A 73 16.91 1.09 -26.42
N SER A 74 16.61 1.80 -25.34
CA SER A 74 15.23 2.04 -24.92
C SER A 74 14.47 2.84 -25.96
N LYS A 75 15.07 3.90 -26.52
CA LYS A 75 14.48 4.67 -27.61
C LYS A 75 14.23 3.82 -28.86
N ALA A 76 15.21 3.00 -29.27
CA ALA A 76 15.06 2.11 -30.42
C ALA A 76 13.92 1.09 -30.23
N CYS A 77 13.78 0.51 -29.03
CA CYS A 77 12.66 -0.39 -28.73
C CYS A 77 11.32 0.34 -28.78
N LEU A 78 11.25 1.55 -28.21
CA LEU A 78 10.04 2.37 -28.21
C LEU A 78 9.60 2.78 -29.62
N ASP A 79 10.54 3.17 -30.47
CA ASP A 79 10.25 3.55 -31.87
C ASP A 79 9.73 2.34 -32.64
N ARG A 80 10.36 1.17 -32.48
CA ARG A 80 9.89 -0.08 -33.10
C ARG A 80 8.47 -0.47 -32.66
N LEU A 81 8.16 -0.32 -31.37
CA LEU A 81 6.82 -0.58 -30.83
C LEU A 81 5.80 0.44 -31.35
N THR A 82 6.20 1.72 -31.44
CA THR A 82 5.36 2.81 -31.92
C THR A 82 5.04 2.65 -33.42
N ASP A 83 6.01 2.26 -34.23
CA ASP A 83 5.83 2.02 -35.66
C ASP A 83 4.85 0.87 -35.92
N GLN A 84 4.92 -0.20 -35.11
CA GLN A 84 4.05 -1.36 -35.26
C GLN A 84 2.60 -1.08 -34.80
N PHE A 85 2.43 -0.46 -33.63
CA PHE A 85 1.13 -0.37 -32.95
C PHE A 85 0.48 1.02 -33.02
N GLY A 86 1.20 2.01 -33.55
CA GLY A 86 0.77 3.39 -33.68
C GLY A 86 0.95 4.19 -32.39
N ARG A 87 1.27 5.48 -32.56
CA ARG A 87 1.60 6.40 -31.46
C ARG A 87 0.47 6.61 -30.46
N ASP A 88 -0.73 6.88 -30.94
CA ASP A 88 -1.85 7.38 -30.11
C ASP A 88 -3.00 6.37 -29.97
N ARG A 89 -2.88 5.18 -30.58
CA ARG A 89 -3.96 4.19 -30.65
C ARG A 89 -4.02 3.24 -29.47
N SER A 90 -2.91 3.12 -28.71
CA SER A 90 -2.75 2.12 -27.66
C SER A 90 -2.34 2.78 -26.36
N GLN A 91 -3.09 2.53 -25.29
CA GLN A 91 -2.74 2.97 -23.93
C GLN A 91 -1.35 2.45 -23.55
N ARG A 92 -1.04 1.20 -23.88
CA ARG A 92 0.26 0.56 -23.62
C ARG A 92 1.41 1.36 -24.24
N ILE A 93 1.27 1.81 -25.50
CA ILE A 93 2.30 2.61 -26.17
C ILE A 93 2.45 3.99 -25.53
N LYS A 94 1.34 4.67 -25.19
CA LYS A 94 1.38 5.95 -24.46
C LYS A 94 2.08 5.82 -23.10
N ILE A 95 1.89 4.71 -22.39
CA ILE A 95 2.59 4.42 -21.12
C ILE A 95 4.09 4.28 -21.34
N LEU A 96 4.52 3.52 -22.36
CA LEU A 96 5.95 3.37 -22.66
C LEU A 96 6.58 4.71 -23.05
N GLN A 97 5.87 5.54 -23.82
CA GLN A 97 6.31 6.91 -24.15
C GLN A 97 6.43 7.77 -22.89
N SER A 98 5.43 7.72 -21.99
CA SER A 98 5.47 8.45 -20.73
C SER A 98 6.63 8.01 -19.84
N ILE A 99 6.91 6.70 -19.73
CA ILE A 99 8.06 6.15 -19.00
C ILE A 99 9.38 6.64 -19.59
N TYR A 100 9.51 6.63 -20.92
CA TYR A 100 10.70 7.12 -21.59
C TYR A 100 10.92 8.62 -21.33
N LEU A 101 9.86 9.44 -21.45
CA LEU A 101 9.95 10.88 -21.18
C LEU A 101 10.32 11.16 -19.71
N GLU A 102 9.73 10.44 -18.76
CA GLU A 102 10.10 10.53 -17.34
C GLU A 102 11.59 10.19 -17.13
N ALA A 103 12.07 9.09 -17.72
CA ALA A 103 13.47 8.69 -17.62
C ALA A 103 14.44 9.73 -18.22
N MET A 104 14.01 10.45 -19.26
CA MET A 104 14.78 11.54 -19.87
C MET A 104 14.65 12.88 -19.12
N GLY A 105 13.80 12.95 -18.09
CA GLY A 105 13.55 14.15 -17.29
C GLY A 105 12.47 15.10 -17.85
N ASP A 106 11.75 14.72 -18.91
CA ASP A 106 10.61 15.47 -19.44
C ASP A 106 9.30 15.09 -18.74
N ASN A 107 9.18 15.54 -17.50
CA ASN A 107 8.03 15.25 -16.64
C ASN A 107 6.72 15.86 -17.17
N GLU A 108 6.77 17.05 -17.77
CA GLU A 108 5.59 17.70 -18.33
C GLU A 108 5.09 16.95 -19.57
N GLY A 109 5.99 16.55 -20.47
CA GLY A 109 5.66 15.70 -21.60
C GLY A 109 5.09 14.34 -21.17
N ALA A 110 5.70 13.71 -20.16
CA ALA A 110 5.23 12.45 -19.60
C ALA A 110 3.81 12.58 -19.03
N LYS A 111 3.52 13.66 -18.30
CA LYS A 111 2.20 13.93 -17.69
C LYS A 111 1.12 14.23 -18.73
N LEU A 112 1.46 14.99 -19.79
CA LEU A 112 0.54 15.31 -20.88
C LEU A 112 0.05 14.07 -21.62
N LEU A 113 0.90 13.04 -21.77
CA LEU A 113 0.50 11.77 -22.38
C LEU A 113 -0.50 10.98 -21.54
N LEU A 114 -0.48 11.18 -20.22
CA LEU A 114 -1.33 10.44 -19.27
C LEU A 114 -2.64 11.18 -18.95
N ASN A 115 -2.65 12.51 -19.02
CA ASN A 115 -3.83 13.36 -18.80
C ASN A 115 -4.82 13.37 -19.99
N GLY A 116 -4.88 12.26 -20.74
CA GLY A 116 -5.76 12.11 -21.90
C GLY A 116 -7.21 11.86 -21.50
N ASP A 117 -7.77 10.76 -22.01
CA ASP A 117 -9.13 10.35 -21.70
C ASP A 117 -9.18 9.68 -20.31
N PRO A 118 -9.98 10.17 -19.34
CA PRO A 118 -10.14 9.55 -18.03
C PRO A 118 -10.53 8.07 -18.07
N ASP A 119 -11.25 7.66 -19.13
CA ASP A 119 -11.71 6.28 -19.33
C ASP A 119 -10.57 5.35 -19.77
N GLU A 120 -9.40 5.89 -20.14
CA GLU A 120 -8.17 5.12 -20.37
C GLU A 120 -7.54 4.71 -19.03
N LEU A 121 -8.13 3.67 -18.41
CA LEU A 121 -7.78 3.17 -17.07
C LEU A 121 -6.28 2.95 -16.84
N ASP A 122 -5.55 2.41 -17.81
CA ASP A 122 -4.11 2.15 -17.64
C ASP A 122 -3.30 3.45 -17.58
N LEU A 123 -3.73 4.48 -18.32
CA LEU A 123 -3.11 5.81 -18.28
C LEU A 123 -3.41 6.51 -16.96
N SER A 124 -4.66 6.46 -16.51
CA SER A 124 -5.08 6.99 -15.21
C SER A 124 -4.31 6.31 -14.07
N ARG A 125 -4.11 4.98 -14.13
CA ARG A 125 -3.30 4.24 -13.16
C ARG A 125 -1.84 4.65 -13.19
N ARG A 126 -1.30 4.85 -14.40
CA ARG A 126 0.09 5.30 -14.57
C ARG A 126 0.29 6.73 -14.06
N LEU A 127 -0.70 7.62 -14.25
CA LEU A 127 -0.68 8.99 -13.73
C LEU A 127 -0.59 9.02 -12.21
N VAL A 128 -1.36 8.16 -11.53
CA VAL A 128 -1.23 7.98 -10.07
C VAL A 128 0.18 7.53 -9.68
N THR A 129 0.75 6.58 -10.41
CA THR A 129 2.12 6.11 -10.13
C THR A 129 3.15 7.23 -10.33
N PHE A 130 2.96 8.05 -11.36
CA PHE A 130 3.80 9.20 -11.67
C PHE A 130 3.73 10.27 -10.56
N SER A 131 2.54 10.61 -10.09
CA SER A 131 2.35 11.63 -9.04
C SER A 131 2.83 11.19 -7.65
N ARG A 132 3.09 9.89 -7.43
CA ARG A 132 3.64 9.39 -6.15
C ARG A 132 4.97 10.04 -5.76
N ASN A 133 5.78 10.44 -6.74
CA ASN A 133 7.07 11.07 -6.53
C ASN A 133 7.00 12.61 -6.47
N SER A 134 5.79 13.20 -6.52
CA SER A 134 5.65 14.64 -6.40
C SER A 134 6.03 15.09 -4.98
N SER A 135 6.53 16.32 -4.87
CA SER A 135 6.79 16.95 -3.57
C SER A 135 5.50 17.35 -2.84
N ASP A 136 4.35 17.28 -3.51
CA ASP A 136 3.05 17.72 -2.98
C ASP A 136 2.14 16.51 -2.70
N PRO A 137 1.98 16.10 -1.43
CA PRO A 137 1.14 14.96 -1.06
C PRO A 137 -0.35 15.18 -1.38
N GLU A 138 -0.81 16.44 -1.48
CA GLU A 138 -2.21 16.73 -1.83
C GLU A 138 -2.48 16.48 -3.32
N GLU A 139 -1.50 16.74 -4.20
CA GLU A 139 -1.60 16.39 -5.62
C GLU A 139 -1.72 14.87 -5.78
N TYR A 140 -0.91 14.10 -5.04
CA TYR A 140 -0.97 12.64 -5.09
C TYR A 140 -2.34 12.12 -4.63
N ILE A 141 -2.88 12.66 -3.53
CA ILE A 141 -4.23 12.35 -3.05
C ILE A 141 -5.30 12.71 -4.08
N ALA A 142 -5.17 13.84 -4.76
CA ALA A 142 -6.11 14.23 -5.82
C ALA A 142 -6.10 13.24 -6.99
N CYS A 143 -4.91 12.79 -7.42
CA CYS A 143 -4.78 11.75 -8.45
C CYS A 143 -5.38 10.40 -8.00
N LEU A 144 -5.15 9.97 -6.76
CA LEU A 144 -5.72 8.75 -6.20
C LEU A 144 -7.25 8.79 -6.19
N LYS A 145 -7.84 9.91 -5.77
CA LYS A 145 -9.29 10.10 -5.77
C LYS A 145 -9.88 10.09 -7.17
N PHE A 146 -9.27 10.84 -8.09
CA PHE A 146 -9.70 10.87 -9.48
C PHE A 146 -9.68 9.47 -10.11
N TYR A 147 -8.64 8.68 -9.84
CA TYR A 147 -8.58 7.29 -10.30
C TYR A 147 -9.70 6.43 -9.71
N LEU A 148 -10.00 6.60 -8.41
CA LEU A 148 -11.08 5.87 -7.74
C LEU A 148 -12.49 6.29 -8.22
N ASP A 149 -12.67 7.52 -8.72
CA ASP A 149 -13.93 7.94 -9.35
C ASP A 149 -14.21 7.13 -10.62
N VAL A 150 -13.17 6.70 -11.34
CA VAL A 150 -13.26 5.85 -12.54
C VAL A 150 -13.26 4.36 -12.17
N GLN A 151 -12.42 3.96 -11.20
CA GLN A 151 -12.23 2.56 -10.79
C GLN A 151 -12.46 2.35 -9.27
N PRO A 152 -13.73 2.40 -8.80
CA PRO A 152 -14.05 2.34 -7.38
C PRO A 152 -13.80 0.98 -6.73
N SER A 153 -13.61 -0.09 -7.51
CA SER A 153 -13.34 -1.45 -7.00
C SER A 153 -11.86 -1.73 -6.78
N ASP A 154 -10.94 -0.79 -7.05
CA ASP A 154 -9.52 -1.01 -6.83
C ASP A 154 -9.14 -0.86 -5.35
N LEU A 155 -9.07 -2.02 -4.68
CA LEU A 155 -8.69 -2.14 -3.27
C LEU A 155 -7.27 -1.64 -2.97
N ILE A 156 -6.34 -1.78 -3.94
CA ILE A 156 -4.96 -1.35 -3.77
C ILE A 156 -4.92 0.18 -3.71
N THR A 157 -5.70 0.86 -4.56
CA THR A 157 -5.79 2.33 -4.52
C THR A 157 -6.46 2.83 -3.26
N TRP A 158 -7.54 2.18 -2.81
CA TRP A 158 -8.14 2.53 -1.52
C TRP A 158 -7.17 2.39 -0.35
N ALA A 159 -6.36 1.32 -0.34
CA ALA A 159 -5.35 1.12 0.69
C ALA A 159 -4.26 2.19 0.64
N GLU A 160 -3.79 2.54 -0.55
CA GLU A 160 -2.80 3.61 -0.75
C GLU A 160 -3.34 4.96 -0.28
N LEU A 161 -4.57 5.33 -0.68
CA LEU A 161 -5.22 6.57 -0.26
C LEU A 161 -5.42 6.63 1.26
N ALA A 162 -5.77 5.51 1.89
CA ALA A 162 -5.85 5.42 3.35
C ALA A 162 -4.49 5.69 4.01
N ASP A 163 -3.42 5.10 3.48
CA ASP A 163 -2.07 5.27 4.02
C ASP A 163 -1.59 6.73 3.85
N GLN A 164 -1.90 7.40 2.72
CA GLN A 164 -1.63 8.82 2.52
C GLN A 164 -2.39 9.71 3.52
N TYR A 165 -3.69 9.47 3.71
CA TYR A 165 -4.47 10.21 4.70
C TYR A 165 -3.96 10.00 6.13
N GLN A 166 -3.54 8.78 6.48
CA GLN A 166 -2.97 8.49 7.78
C GLN A 166 -1.65 9.25 8.01
N GLN A 167 -0.77 9.32 6.99
CA GLN A 167 0.50 10.07 7.07
C GLN A 167 0.28 11.57 7.32
N LEU A 168 -0.78 12.15 6.74
CA LEU A 168 -1.18 13.54 6.98
C LEU A 168 -1.99 13.75 8.27
N GLY A 169 -2.26 12.69 9.04
CA GLY A 169 -3.06 12.76 10.27
C GLY A 169 -4.57 12.90 10.03
N HIS A 170 -5.05 12.70 8.81
CA HIS A 170 -6.46 12.69 8.43
C HIS A 170 -7.13 11.33 8.70
N TYR A 171 -7.10 10.89 9.97
CA TYR A 171 -7.53 9.55 10.38
C TYR A 171 -8.98 9.21 10.01
N GLU A 172 -9.92 10.16 10.05
CA GLU A 172 -11.30 9.89 9.64
C GLU A 172 -11.42 9.53 8.15
N ARG A 173 -10.65 10.21 7.29
CA ARG A 173 -10.62 9.93 5.85
C ARG A 173 -9.92 8.60 5.56
N ALA A 174 -8.85 8.30 6.30
CA ALA A 174 -8.19 7.00 6.22
C ALA A 174 -9.15 5.86 6.60
N ILE A 175 -9.94 6.02 7.67
CA ILE A 175 -10.95 5.04 8.08
C ILE A 175 -12.00 4.84 6.99
N PHE A 176 -12.50 5.92 6.37
CA PHE A 176 -13.44 5.81 5.25
C PHE A 176 -12.87 4.96 4.11
N CYS A 177 -11.64 5.24 3.69
CA CYS A 177 -10.98 4.48 2.61
C CYS A 177 -10.82 2.99 2.96
N LEU A 178 -10.45 2.68 4.21
CA LEU A 178 -10.33 1.30 4.68
C LEU A 178 -11.71 0.61 4.79
N GLN A 179 -12.78 1.38 5.05
CA GLN A 179 -14.14 0.86 5.08
C GLN A 179 -14.61 0.40 3.70
N GLU A 180 -14.25 1.14 2.64
CA GLU A 180 -14.53 0.72 1.25
C GLU A 180 -13.86 -0.62 0.91
N ILE A 181 -12.69 -0.90 1.49
CA ILE A 181 -12.01 -2.19 1.30
C ILE A 181 -12.78 -3.32 1.98
N ILE A 182 -13.21 -3.17 3.25
CA ILE A 182 -13.91 -4.25 3.96
C ILE A 182 -15.32 -4.52 3.42
N GLN A 183 -15.93 -3.58 2.68
CA GLN A 183 -17.18 -3.84 1.96
C GLN A 183 -16.99 -4.92 0.89
N GLN A 184 -15.82 -4.93 0.25
CA GLN A 184 -15.47 -5.87 -0.82
C GLN A 184 -14.79 -7.13 -0.25
N GLU A 185 -13.95 -6.97 0.78
CA GLU A 185 -13.18 -8.03 1.43
C GLU A 185 -13.52 -8.15 2.93
N PRO A 186 -14.67 -8.77 3.29
CA PRO A 186 -15.17 -8.81 4.66
C PRO A 186 -14.33 -9.65 5.64
N PHE A 187 -13.33 -10.36 5.13
CA PHE A 187 -12.41 -11.21 5.91
C PHE A 187 -10.97 -10.66 5.95
N ALA A 188 -10.71 -9.45 5.44
CA ALA A 188 -9.39 -8.84 5.46
C ALA A 188 -8.99 -8.36 6.87
N TYR A 189 -8.53 -9.29 7.72
CA TYR A 189 -8.15 -9.02 9.13
C TYR A 189 -7.14 -7.88 9.27
N ASN A 190 -6.18 -7.77 8.35
CA ASN A 190 -5.18 -6.71 8.30
C ASN A 190 -5.80 -5.32 8.13
N ILE A 191 -6.92 -5.22 7.41
CA ILE A 191 -7.65 -3.97 7.19
C ILE A 191 -8.45 -3.59 8.43
N PHE A 192 -9.13 -4.55 9.08
CA PHE A 192 -9.75 -4.31 10.39
C PHE A 192 -8.74 -3.78 11.41
N TYR A 193 -7.52 -4.32 11.43
CA TYR A 193 -6.45 -3.81 12.27
C TYR A 193 -6.09 -2.35 11.92
N LYS A 194 -5.91 -2.02 10.64
CA LYS A 194 -5.62 -0.65 10.19
C LYS A 194 -6.74 0.33 10.60
N ILE A 195 -8.01 -0.08 10.52
CA ILE A 195 -9.15 0.75 10.98
C ILE A 195 -9.07 0.97 12.50
N GLY A 196 -8.85 -0.09 13.28
CA GLY A 196 -8.68 0.00 14.73
C GLY A 196 -7.53 0.92 15.12
N LEU A 197 -6.42 0.86 14.38
CA LEU A 197 -5.25 1.70 14.59
C LEU A 197 -5.55 3.18 14.30
N ASN A 198 -6.26 3.49 13.22
CA ASN A 198 -6.67 4.87 12.91
C ASN A 198 -7.66 5.43 13.93
N TYR A 199 -8.61 4.63 14.44
CA TYR A 199 -9.44 5.05 15.58
C TYR A 199 -8.62 5.30 16.84
N TYR A 200 -7.59 4.47 17.11
CA TYR A 200 -6.70 4.68 18.24
C TYR A 200 -5.88 5.98 18.10
N TYR A 201 -5.35 6.27 16.92
CA TYR A 201 -4.65 7.54 16.66
C TYR A 201 -5.58 8.75 16.77
N LEU A 202 -6.81 8.63 16.28
CA LEU A 202 -7.84 9.65 16.45
C LEU A 202 -8.12 9.92 17.93
N TYR A 203 -8.25 8.87 18.74
CA TYR A 203 -8.37 9.00 20.20
C TYR A 203 -7.17 9.72 20.81
N CYS A 204 -5.94 9.34 20.45
CA CYS A 204 -4.73 10.00 20.96
C CYS A 204 -4.65 11.49 20.57
N ARG A 205 -5.15 11.86 19.39
CA ARG A 205 -5.21 13.25 18.90
C ARG A 205 -6.22 14.09 19.68
N GLU A 206 -7.37 13.52 20.02
CA GLU A 206 -8.50 14.27 20.58
C GLU A 206 -8.58 14.23 22.10
N PHE A 207 -8.11 13.15 22.73
CA PHE A 207 -8.22 12.97 24.17
C PHE A 207 -7.17 13.77 24.94
N SER A 208 -7.62 14.44 25.99
CA SER A 208 -6.74 15.07 26.99
C SER A 208 -7.19 14.66 28.40
N PRO A 209 -6.29 14.32 29.32
CA PRO A 209 -6.65 14.01 30.71
C PRO A 209 -7.38 15.14 31.43
N LYS A 210 -7.19 16.39 30.98
CA LYS A 210 -7.85 17.59 31.53
C LYS A 210 -9.23 17.86 30.92
N LEU A 211 -9.76 16.95 30.11
CA LEU A 211 -11.03 17.13 29.43
C LEU A 211 -12.20 17.08 30.43
N GLU A 212 -12.88 18.21 30.63
CA GLU A 212 -13.97 18.34 31.61
C GLU A 212 -15.36 18.18 30.99
N LYS A 213 -15.51 18.49 29.69
CA LYS A 213 -16.81 18.43 29.00
C LYS A 213 -17.26 16.98 28.86
N LYS A 214 -18.36 16.62 29.51
CA LYS A 214 -18.96 15.27 29.49
C LYS A 214 -19.09 14.71 28.08
N ASP A 215 -19.66 15.48 27.16
CA ASP A 215 -19.94 15.01 25.80
C ASP A 215 -18.65 14.58 25.07
N LYS A 216 -17.59 15.38 25.21
CA LYS A 216 -16.28 15.06 24.59
C LYS A 216 -15.61 13.84 25.22
N VAL A 217 -15.75 13.64 26.54
CA VAL A 217 -15.23 12.44 27.21
C VAL A 217 -15.97 11.19 26.70
N LEU A 218 -17.30 11.27 26.58
CA LEU A 218 -18.10 10.16 26.05
C LEU A 218 -17.81 9.88 24.58
N GLU A 219 -17.60 10.92 23.77
CA GLU A 219 -17.17 10.80 22.38
C GLU A 219 -15.79 10.12 22.27
N SER A 220 -14.81 10.55 23.06
CA SER A 220 -13.49 9.92 23.12
C SER A 220 -13.57 8.45 23.55
N ALA A 221 -14.44 8.13 24.52
CA ALA A 221 -14.68 6.76 24.95
C ALA A 221 -15.29 5.91 23.82
N ASN A 222 -16.19 6.49 23.03
CA ASN A 222 -16.77 5.82 21.87
C ASN A 222 -15.75 5.58 20.75
N ILE A 223 -14.85 6.53 20.48
CA ILE A 223 -13.76 6.37 19.52
C ILE A 223 -12.86 5.21 19.96
N LEU A 224 -12.48 5.19 21.23
CA LEU A 224 -11.64 4.12 21.77
C LEU A 224 -12.34 2.75 21.77
N ARG A 225 -13.66 2.73 22.03
CA ARG A 225 -14.48 1.52 21.88
C ARG A 225 -14.45 1.01 20.44
N LYS A 226 -14.62 1.89 19.43
CA LYS A 226 -14.51 1.52 18.02
C LYS A 226 -13.13 0.93 17.71
N ALA A 227 -12.04 1.52 18.21
CA ALA A 227 -10.70 0.97 18.04
C ALA A 227 -10.61 -0.48 18.54
N ARG A 228 -11.06 -0.71 19.79
CA ARG A 228 -11.10 -2.03 20.42
C ARG A 228 -11.90 -3.03 19.60
N ASP A 229 -13.12 -2.67 19.21
CA ASP A 229 -14.03 -3.58 18.51
C ASP A 229 -13.42 -4.03 17.16
N HIS A 230 -12.68 -3.17 16.45
CA HIS A 230 -11.96 -3.54 15.23
C HIS A 230 -10.70 -4.40 15.49
N PHE A 231 -9.98 -4.16 16.59
CA PHE A 231 -8.90 -5.07 16.99
C PHE A 231 -9.43 -6.45 17.39
N LEU A 232 -10.57 -6.50 18.09
CA LEU A 232 -11.26 -7.76 18.41
C LEU A 232 -11.70 -8.48 17.13
N ARG A 233 -12.26 -7.75 16.15
CA ARG A 233 -12.62 -8.34 14.86
C ARG A 233 -11.40 -8.90 14.11
N THR A 234 -10.24 -8.25 14.24
CA THR A 234 -9.00 -8.76 13.65
C THR A 234 -8.63 -10.13 14.21
N ILE A 235 -8.63 -10.28 15.55
CA ILE A 235 -8.25 -11.54 16.19
C ILE A 235 -9.32 -12.63 16.06
N GLU A 236 -10.59 -12.25 15.88
CA GLU A 236 -11.67 -13.18 15.57
C GLU A 236 -11.43 -13.89 14.22
N ILE A 237 -10.88 -13.15 13.24
CA ILE A 237 -10.53 -13.70 11.92
C ILE A 237 -9.15 -14.35 11.95
N CYS A 238 -8.16 -13.72 12.59
CA CYS A 238 -6.76 -14.17 12.64
C CYS A 238 -6.17 -14.03 14.05
N GLU A 239 -6.29 -15.08 14.85
CA GLU A 239 -5.83 -15.09 16.26
C GLU A 239 -4.31 -14.87 16.40
N THR A 240 -3.51 -15.30 15.42
CA THR A 240 -2.05 -15.20 15.45
C THR A 240 -1.54 -13.78 15.17
N TYR A 241 -2.41 -12.84 14.82
CA TYR A 241 -2.03 -11.46 14.51
C TYR A 241 -1.67 -10.66 15.77
N SER A 242 -0.42 -10.80 16.22
CA SER A 242 0.10 -10.24 17.48
C SER A 242 -0.15 -8.74 17.65
N LYS A 243 -0.04 -7.95 16.57
CA LYS A 243 -0.24 -6.48 16.62
C LYS A 243 -1.65 -6.08 17.09
N ALA A 244 -2.68 -6.88 16.81
CA ALA A 244 -4.04 -6.58 17.28
C ALA A 244 -4.18 -6.85 18.78
N TRP A 245 -3.54 -7.90 19.32
CA TRP A 245 -3.47 -8.13 20.76
C TRP A 245 -2.80 -6.98 21.51
N LEU A 246 -1.72 -6.43 20.95
CA LEU A 246 -1.10 -5.21 21.47
C LEU A 246 -2.09 -4.03 21.45
N GLY A 247 -2.78 -3.82 20.34
CA GLY A 247 -3.81 -2.77 20.22
C GLY A 247 -4.89 -2.88 21.29
N ILE A 248 -5.42 -4.08 21.54
CA ILE A 248 -6.40 -4.35 22.61
C ILE A 248 -5.80 -3.98 23.96
N TYR A 249 -4.59 -4.45 24.26
CA TYR A 249 -3.91 -4.14 25.52
C TYR A 249 -3.76 -2.62 25.74
N LEU A 250 -3.36 -1.87 24.71
CA LEU A 250 -3.24 -0.41 24.77
C LEU A 250 -4.59 0.26 25.07
N VAL A 251 -5.68 -0.20 24.45
CA VAL A 251 -7.02 0.30 24.78
C VAL A 251 -7.37 0.07 26.25
N THR A 252 -7.05 -1.09 26.82
CA THR A 252 -7.31 -1.37 28.26
C THR A 252 -6.47 -0.50 29.19
N LYS A 253 -5.34 0.01 28.72
CA LYS A 253 -4.42 0.89 29.47
C LYS A 253 -4.63 2.38 29.22
N ALA A 254 -5.53 2.73 28.31
CA ALA A 254 -5.76 4.11 27.94
C ALA A 254 -6.19 4.95 29.17
N PRO A 255 -5.63 6.17 29.36
CA PRO A 255 -5.92 7.00 30.54
C PRO A 255 -7.40 7.37 30.73
N ILE A 256 -8.19 7.34 29.65
CA ILE A 256 -9.63 7.57 29.72
C ILE A 256 -10.34 6.56 30.62
N ASN A 257 -9.83 5.34 30.76
CA ASN A 257 -10.44 4.32 31.64
C ASN A 257 -10.46 4.79 33.11
N ASP A 258 -9.42 5.49 33.57
CA ASP A 258 -9.37 6.03 34.93
C ASP A 258 -10.34 7.20 35.10
N VAL A 259 -10.46 8.07 34.09
CA VAL A 259 -11.45 9.17 34.07
C VAL A 259 -12.88 8.62 34.12
N LEU A 260 -13.17 7.59 33.32
CA LEU A 260 -14.49 6.95 33.30
C LEU A 260 -14.81 6.28 34.64
N ARG A 261 -13.84 5.62 35.28
CA ARG A 261 -14.00 5.05 36.62
C ARG A 261 -14.29 6.10 37.69
N ALA A 262 -13.61 7.23 37.63
CA ALA A 262 -13.76 8.29 38.62
C ALA A 262 -15.09 9.06 38.49
N LYS A 263 -15.53 9.34 37.26
CA LYS A 263 -16.63 10.30 37.00
C LYS A 263 -17.89 9.69 36.40
N TYR A 264 -17.81 8.52 35.75
CA TYR A 264 -18.87 8.01 34.89
C TYR A 264 -19.17 6.52 35.11
N LYS A 265 -18.74 5.93 36.22
CA LYS A 265 -18.93 4.51 36.55
C LYS A 265 -20.41 4.11 36.59
N ASP A 266 -21.28 5.02 37.03
CA ASP A 266 -22.72 4.77 37.17
C ASP A 266 -23.47 4.78 35.82
N ASN A 267 -22.80 5.21 34.73
CA ASN A 267 -23.36 5.08 33.40
C ASN A 267 -23.26 3.63 32.93
N SER A 268 -24.41 2.98 32.70
CA SER A 268 -24.49 1.57 32.29
C SER A 268 -23.57 1.21 31.11
N ALA A 269 -23.51 2.05 30.07
CA ALA A 269 -22.68 1.78 28.89
C ALA A 269 -21.18 1.87 29.20
N MET A 270 -20.77 2.83 30.04
CA MET A 270 -19.37 3.00 30.44
C MET A 270 -18.95 1.92 31.45
N GLY A 271 -19.84 1.53 32.36
CA GLY A 271 -19.62 0.42 33.27
C GLY A 271 -19.38 -0.90 32.54
N GLN A 272 -20.15 -1.17 31.48
CA GLN A 272 -19.94 -2.32 30.61
C GLN A 272 -18.58 -2.25 29.89
N LEU A 273 -18.26 -1.11 29.26
CA LEU A 273 -16.97 -0.90 28.58
C LEU A 273 -15.78 -1.18 29.51
N LEU A 274 -15.82 -0.66 30.74
CA LEU A 274 -14.78 -0.86 31.75
C LEU A 274 -14.66 -2.34 32.15
N SER A 275 -15.79 -3.02 32.39
CA SER A 275 -15.78 -4.45 32.73
C SER A 275 -15.21 -5.32 31.62
N GLU A 276 -15.54 -5.03 30.37
CA GLU A 276 -14.98 -5.71 29.20
C GLU A 276 -13.47 -5.45 29.08
N ASN A 277 -13.03 -4.19 29.23
CA ASN A 277 -11.62 -3.83 29.18
C ASN A 277 -10.80 -4.50 30.30
N ASP A 278 -11.37 -4.66 31.50
CA ASP A 278 -10.70 -5.34 32.61
C ASP A 278 -10.47 -6.83 32.31
N LYS A 279 -11.45 -7.52 31.71
CA LYS A 279 -11.29 -8.92 31.27
C LYS A 279 -10.25 -9.06 30.16
N LEU A 280 -10.25 -8.13 29.21
CA LEU A 280 -9.36 -8.18 28.06
C LEU A 280 -7.89 -7.92 28.45
N ARG A 281 -7.63 -7.12 29.48
CA ARG A 281 -6.29 -6.65 29.83
C ARG A 281 -5.28 -7.77 30.05
N GLU A 282 -5.61 -8.76 30.86
CA GLU A 282 -4.70 -9.88 31.17
C GLU A 282 -4.58 -10.83 29.97
N VAL A 283 -5.71 -11.11 29.31
CA VAL A 283 -5.77 -12.00 28.15
C VAL A 283 -4.92 -11.45 27.00
N SER A 284 -5.07 -10.17 26.68
CA SER A 284 -4.36 -9.52 25.58
C SER A 284 -2.87 -9.39 25.85
N ALA A 285 -2.48 -9.12 27.11
CA ALA A 285 -1.07 -9.06 27.50
C ALA A 285 -0.41 -10.42 27.31
N LYS A 286 -1.00 -11.49 27.86
CA LYS A 286 -0.48 -12.85 27.75
C LYS A 286 -0.40 -13.33 26.31
N LYS A 287 -1.48 -13.13 25.52
CA LYS A 287 -1.49 -13.53 24.11
C LYS A 287 -0.44 -12.80 23.28
N PHE A 288 -0.23 -11.51 23.55
CA PHE A 288 0.81 -10.76 22.85
C PHE A 288 2.22 -11.26 23.21
N THR A 289 2.52 -11.52 24.49
CA THR A 289 3.83 -12.05 24.89
C THR A 289 4.08 -13.43 24.28
N ASP A 290 3.07 -14.31 24.31
CA ASP A 290 3.17 -15.67 23.76
C ASP A 290 3.44 -15.67 22.24
N LEU A 291 2.83 -14.73 21.49
CA LEU A 291 2.96 -14.64 20.03
C LEU A 291 4.18 -13.85 19.56
N SER A 292 4.65 -12.86 20.32
CA SER A 292 5.75 -11.98 19.92
C SER A 292 7.12 -12.42 20.44
N GLY A 293 7.15 -13.29 21.46
CA GLY A 293 8.39 -13.65 22.15
C GLY A 293 9.03 -12.49 22.93
N ILE A 294 8.30 -11.38 23.10
CA ILE A 294 8.72 -10.19 23.86
C ILE A 294 8.17 -10.31 25.28
N ASP A 295 9.03 -10.19 26.29
CA ASP A 295 8.65 -10.29 27.70
C ASP A 295 7.72 -9.14 28.14
N GLU A 296 6.82 -9.45 29.08
CA GLU A 296 5.85 -8.51 29.66
C GLU A 296 6.51 -7.30 30.35
N ALA A 297 7.79 -7.43 30.74
CA ALA A 297 8.59 -6.37 31.33
C ALA A 297 8.94 -5.27 30.31
N THR A 298 9.24 -5.65 29.06
CA THR A 298 9.57 -4.73 27.96
C THR A 298 8.33 -3.94 27.51
N LEU A 299 7.15 -4.56 27.54
CA LEU A 299 5.87 -3.84 27.34
C LEU A 299 5.62 -2.74 28.38
N LYS A 300 6.10 -2.91 29.61
CA LYS A 300 5.90 -1.96 30.70
C LYS A 300 6.90 -0.80 30.66
N SER A 301 8.10 -1.00 30.10
CA SER A 301 9.13 0.05 29.96
C SER A 301 8.88 0.96 28.76
N ASP A 302 8.50 0.41 27.60
CA ASP A 302 8.57 1.16 26.33
C ASP A 302 7.37 2.10 26.11
N LEU A 303 6.24 1.84 26.75
CA LEU A 303 5.05 2.70 26.70
C LEU A 303 5.16 3.98 27.55
N SER A 304 6.25 4.14 28.30
CA SER A 304 6.55 5.37 29.05
C SER A 304 7.33 6.41 28.22
N VAL A 305 7.84 6.04 27.04
CA VAL A 305 8.79 6.87 26.27
C VAL A 305 8.21 7.47 24.98
N SER A 306 7.08 6.99 24.46
CA SER A 306 6.55 7.46 23.15
C SER A 306 5.42 8.51 23.21
N ALA A 307 5.22 9.19 24.35
CA ALA A 307 4.18 10.22 24.52
C ALA A 307 4.69 11.66 24.25
N THR A 308 5.70 11.82 23.40
CA THR A 308 6.08 13.12 22.83
C THR A 308 6.14 12.98 21.31
N PRO A 309 5.31 13.68 20.54
CA PRO A 309 5.58 13.85 19.12
C PRO A 309 6.89 14.62 19.01
N SER A 310 7.88 14.04 18.36
CA SER A 310 9.03 14.81 17.87
C SER A 310 8.50 15.92 16.97
N ALA A 311 8.92 17.14 17.26
CA ALA A 311 8.53 18.39 16.61
C ALA A 311 8.73 18.39 15.09
#